data_AF-A0A2G2D9R2-F1
#
_entry.id   AF-A0A2G2D9R2-F1
#
_cell.length_a   1.000
_cell.length_b   1.000
_cell.length_c   1.000
_cell.angle_alpha   90.00
_cell.angle_beta   90.00
_cell.angle_gamma   90.00
#
_symmetry.space_group_name_H-M   'P 1'
#
loop_
_entity.id
_entity.type
_entity.pdbx_description
1 polymer ?
#
loop_
_entity_poly.entity_id
_entity_poly.type
_entity_poly.pdbx_seq_one_letter_code
_entity_poly.pdbx_strand_id
1 'polypeptide(L)'
;MASIMTNSAAMSALATLRSINSDMETTQNRVSSGYRVETAADNAAYWSIATTMRSDNKALSTVQDALGLGAAKVDVAYTGMNSAIDVVSEIKAKLV
;
A
#
# COMPACT_ATOMS: atom_id res chain seq x y z
N MET A 1 2.20 -35.20 -43.84
CA MET A 1 3.17 -35.15 -44.96
C MET A 1 4.39 -34.41 -44.47
N ALA A 2 5.50 -35.11 -44.24
CA ALA A 2 6.78 -34.48 -43.91
C ALA A 2 7.42 -34.02 -45.23
N SER A 3 7.47 -32.72 -45.44
CA SER A 3 8.27 -32.10 -46.49
C SER A 3 9.70 -31.95 -45.94
N ILE A 4 10.73 -32.25 -46.73
CA ILE A 4 12.15 -32.05 -46.35
C ILE A 4 12.42 -30.57 -46.02
N MET A 5 11.64 -29.66 -46.59
CA MET A 5 11.83 -28.20 -46.48
C MET A 5 10.98 -27.55 -45.38
N THR A 6 9.89 -28.21 -44.94
CA THR A 6 8.93 -27.65 -43.97
C THR A 6 8.45 -28.73 -43.02
N ASN A 7 8.89 -28.62 -41.76
CA ASN A 7 8.50 -29.51 -40.68
C ASN A 7 7.42 -28.85 -39.82
N SER A 8 6.16 -29.13 -40.13
CA SER A 8 5.00 -28.59 -39.39
C SER A 8 4.99 -29.01 -37.92
N ALA A 9 5.48 -30.21 -37.58
CA ALA A 9 5.59 -30.67 -36.20
C ALA A 9 6.61 -29.82 -35.41
N ALA A 10 7.77 -29.52 -36.02
CA ALA A 10 8.77 -28.64 -35.43
C ALA A 10 8.27 -27.19 -35.28
N MET A 11 7.49 -26.68 -36.25
CA MET A 11 6.87 -25.35 -36.13
C MET A 11 5.83 -25.29 -35.01
N SER A 12 5.02 -26.34 -34.86
CA SER A 12 4.06 -26.45 -33.75
C SER A 12 4.78 -26.50 -32.40
N ALA A 13 5.84 -27.30 -32.28
CA ALA A 13 6.66 -27.36 -31.06
C ALA A 13 7.32 -26.02 -30.75
N LEU A 14 7.82 -25.30 -31.76
CA LEU A 14 8.38 -23.96 -31.59
C LEU A 14 7.32 -22.94 -31.15
N ALA A 15 6.09 -23.02 -31.67
CA ALA A 15 4.98 -22.18 -31.23
C ALA A 15 4.64 -22.44 -29.75
N THR A 16 4.59 -23.71 -29.33
CA THR A 16 4.42 -24.08 -27.92
C THR A 16 5.57 -23.57 -27.06
N LEU A 17 6.82 -23.72 -27.49
CA LEU A 17 7.99 -23.23 -26.74
C LEU A 17 7.97 -21.70 -26.58
N ARG A 18 7.56 -20.97 -27.62
CA ARG A 18 7.39 -19.51 -27.54
C ARG A 18 6.30 -19.10 -26.56
N SER A 19 5.18 -19.82 -26.53
CA SER A 19 4.11 -19.62 -25.53
C SER A 19 4.65 -19.83 -24.13
N ILE A 20 5.32 -20.97 -23.87
CA ILE A 20 5.89 -21.29 -22.56
C ILE A 20 6.88 -20.23 -22.11
N ASN A 21 7.75 -19.74 -23.00
CA ASN A 21 8.71 -18.68 -22.67
C ASN A 21 8.00 -17.37 -22.29
N SER A 22 6.94 -16.99 -22.99
CA SER A 22 6.16 -15.79 -22.67
C SER A 22 5.41 -15.92 -21.33
N ASP A 23 4.84 -17.10 -21.05
CA ASP A 23 4.18 -17.39 -19.78
C ASP A 23 5.19 -17.39 -18.62
N MET A 24 6.39 -17.91 -18.86
CA MET A 24 7.49 -17.94 -17.90
C MET A 24 8.00 -16.52 -17.60
N GLU A 25 8.16 -15.66 -18.60
CA GLU A 25 8.53 -14.25 -18.43
C GLU A 25 7.49 -13.50 -17.58
N THR A 26 6.21 -13.68 -17.89
CA THR A 26 5.12 -13.09 -17.10
C THR A 26 5.15 -13.55 -15.64
N THR A 27 5.40 -14.85 -15.43
CA THR A 27 5.50 -15.42 -14.08
C THR A 27 6.71 -14.86 -13.32
N GLN A 28 7.87 -14.79 -13.98
CA GLN A 28 9.08 -14.22 -13.39
C GLN A 28 8.89 -12.75 -13.01
N ASN A 29 8.25 -11.94 -13.88
CA ASN A 29 7.95 -10.55 -13.58
C ASN A 29 7.06 -10.40 -12.35
N ARG A 30 6.01 -11.23 -12.23
CA ARG A 30 5.13 -11.24 -11.04
C ARG A 30 5.84 -11.70 -9.77
N VAL A 31 6.75 -12.67 -9.86
CA VAL A 31 7.54 -13.14 -8.72
C VAL A 31 8.54 -12.05 -8.28
N SER A 32 9.15 -11.36 -9.24
CA SER A 32 10.12 -10.28 -8.98
C SER A 32 9.46 -9.06 -8.34
N SER A 33 8.32 -8.60 -8.89
CA SER A 33 7.62 -7.43 -8.35
C SER A 33 6.70 -7.75 -7.18
N GLY A 34 6.33 -9.01 -6.99
CA GLY A 34 5.33 -9.46 -6.02
C GLY A 34 3.90 -9.05 -6.37
N TYR A 35 3.69 -8.38 -7.51
CA TYR A 35 2.38 -7.90 -7.94
C TYR A 35 1.86 -8.70 -9.13
N ARG A 36 0.58 -9.10 -9.07
CA ARG A 36 -0.12 -9.68 -10.22
C ARG A 36 -0.40 -8.64 -11.32
N VAL A 37 -0.57 -7.38 -10.93
CA VAL A 37 -0.81 -6.21 -11.79
C VAL A 37 0.17 -5.14 -11.31
N GLU A 38 1.28 -5.00 -12.00
CA GLU A 38 2.35 -4.08 -11.63
C GLU A 38 2.15 -2.73 -12.32
N THR A 39 1.78 -2.76 -13.60
CA THR A 39 1.62 -1.58 -14.45
C THR A 39 0.17 -1.42 -14.92
N ALA A 40 -0.16 -0.23 -15.42
CA ALA A 40 -1.45 0.04 -16.04
C ALA A 40 -1.67 -0.80 -17.32
N ALA A 41 -0.59 -1.26 -17.97
CA ALA A 41 -0.66 -2.13 -19.15
C ALA A 41 -1.14 -3.55 -18.79
N ASP A 42 -0.84 -4.04 -17.58
CA ASP A 42 -1.26 -5.37 -17.14
C ASP A 42 -2.78 -5.43 -16.89
N ASN A 43 -3.33 -4.38 -16.27
CA ASN A 43 -4.76 -4.17 -16.12
C ASN A 43 -5.05 -2.76 -15.61
N ALA A 44 -5.48 -1.84 -16.49
CA ALA A 44 -5.65 -0.43 -16.14
C ALA A 44 -6.68 -0.21 -15.02
N ALA A 45 -7.76 -1.00 -14.98
CA ALA A 45 -8.82 -0.86 -13.97
C ALA A 45 -8.37 -1.33 -12.59
N TYR A 46 -7.77 -2.51 -12.50
CA TYR A 46 -7.25 -3.00 -11.21
C TYR A 46 -6.04 -2.20 -10.74
N TRP A 47 -5.21 -1.72 -11.66
CA TRP A 47 -4.07 -0.88 -11.32
C TRP A 47 -4.52 0.48 -10.76
N SER A 48 -5.54 1.13 -11.36
CA SER A 48 -6.05 2.40 -10.87
C SER A 48 -6.71 2.26 -9.50
N ILE A 49 -7.55 1.24 -9.31
CA ILE A 49 -8.15 0.93 -7.99
C ILE A 49 -7.06 0.68 -6.95
N ALA A 50 -6.08 -0.17 -7.25
CA ALA A 50 -4.98 -0.46 -6.32
C ALA A 50 -4.13 0.79 -6.01
N THR A 51 -3.93 1.67 -6.99
CA THR A 51 -3.19 2.92 -6.81
C THR A 51 -3.94 3.88 -5.91
N THR A 52 -5.25 4.05 -6.12
CA THR A 52 -6.12 4.83 -5.24
C THR A 52 -6.10 4.26 -3.82
N MET A 53 -6.29 2.94 -3.66
CA MET A 53 -6.24 2.30 -2.34
C MET A 53 -4.89 2.49 -1.62
N ARG A 54 -3.76 2.44 -2.33
CA ARG A 54 -2.43 2.73 -1.76
C ARG A 54 -2.30 4.19 -1.32
N SER A 55 -2.87 5.12 -2.10
CA SER A 55 -2.92 6.54 -1.74
C SER A 55 -3.77 6.77 -0.48
N ASP A 56 -4.94 6.16 -0.43
CA ASP A 56 -5.86 6.27 0.71
C ASP A 56 -5.22 5.73 1.98
N ASN A 57 -4.50 4.61 1.91
CA ASN A 57 -3.79 4.06 3.07
C ASN A 57 -2.73 5.03 3.62
N LYS A 58 -1.97 5.70 2.74
CA LYS A 58 -1.00 6.72 3.17
C LYS A 58 -1.70 7.91 3.84
N ALA A 59 -2.80 8.39 3.25
CA ALA A 59 -3.59 9.47 3.83
C ALA A 59 -4.16 9.08 5.20
N LEU A 60 -4.69 7.87 5.34
CA LEU A 60 -5.21 7.36 6.61
C LEU A 60 -4.11 7.25 7.68
N SER A 61 -2.90 6.81 7.32
CA SER A 61 -1.76 6.81 8.24
C SER A 61 -1.45 8.21 8.75
N THR A 62 -1.43 9.22 7.87
CA THR A 62 -1.18 10.60 8.29
C THR A 62 -2.29 11.17 9.16
N VAL A 63 -3.56 10.78 8.91
CA VAL A 63 -4.68 11.15 9.78
C VAL A 63 -4.54 10.51 11.15
N GLN A 64 -4.12 9.25 11.21
CA GLN A 64 -3.88 8.55 12.47
C GLN A 64 -2.78 9.22 13.30
N ASP A 65 -1.67 9.62 12.68
CA ASP A 65 -0.60 10.38 13.35
C ASP A 65 -1.12 11.72 13.88
N ALA A 66 -1.91 12.44 13.08
CA ALA A 66 -2.51 13.72 13.48
C ALA A 66 -3.49 13.56 14.66
N LEU A 67 -4.29 12.48 14.68
CA LEU A 67 -5.17 12.15 15.80
C LEU A 67 -4.35 11.82 17.06
N GLY A 68 -3.26 11.06 16.93
CA GLY A 68 -2.34 10.76 18.04
C GLY A 68 -1.72 12.04 18.64
N LEU A 69 -1.27 12.95 17.79
CA LEU A 69 -0.76 14.26 18.22
C LEU A 69 -1.85 15.12 18.88
N GLY A 70 -3.08 15.08 18.35
CA GLY A 70 -4.23 15.76 18.92
C GLY A 70 -4.56 15.26 20.33
N ALA A 71 -4.59 13.94 20.52
CA ALA A 71 -4.79 13.31 21.82
C ALA A 71 -3.71 13.75 22.82
N ALA A 72 -2.43 13.66 22.43
CA ALA A 72 -1.33 14.10 23.29
C ALA A 72 -1.43 15.58 23.69
N LYS A 73 -1.88 16.47 22.78
CA LYS A 73 -2.10 17.88 23.09
C LYS A 73 -3.22 18.07 24.11
N VAL A 74 -4.31 17.32 23.98
CA VAL A 74 -5.43 17.36 24.95
C VAL A 74 -4.95 16.88 26.32
N ASP A 75 -4.13 15.82 26.40
CA ASP A 75 -3.57 15.33 27.66
C ASP A 75 -2.67 16.36 28.36
N VAL A 76 -1.83 17.06 27.59
CA VAL A 76 -1.00 18.16 28.11
C VAL A 76 -1.88 19.31 28.61
N ALA A 77 -2.93 19.68 27.86
CA ALA A 77 -3.86 20.71 28.30
C ALA A 77 -4.59 20.32 29.59
N TYR A 78 -5.03 19.06 29.72
CA TYR A 78 -5.68 18.55 30.92
C TYR A 78 -4.74 18.58 32.13
N THR A 79 -3.49 18.16 31.94
CA THR A 79 -2.44 18.23 32.97
C THR A 79 -2.21 19.67 33.42
N GLY A 80 -2.09 20.61 32.47
CA GLY A 80 -1.92 22.04 32.78
C GLY A 80 -3.12 22.64 33.52
N MET A 81 -4.35 22.26 33.14
CA MET A 81 -5.56 22.70 33.85
C MET A 81 -5.61 22.17 35.28
N ASN A 82 -5.23 20.92 35.52
CA ASN A 82 -5.19 20.36 36.88
C ASN A 82 -4.22 21.16 37.77
N SER A 83 -3.02 21.47 37.27
CA SER A 83 -2.08 22.32 37.99
C SER A 83 -2.64 23.72 38.28
N ALA A 84 -3.40 24.31 37.36
CA ALA A 84 -4.05 25.60 37.59
C ALA A 84 -5.14 25.51 38.68
N ILE A 85 -5.92 24.43 38.70
CA ILE A 85 -6.92 24.16 39.75
C ILE A 85 -6.24 24.01 41.12
N ASP A 86 -5.11 23.32 41.18
CA ASP A 86 -4.35 23.15 42.43
C ASP A 86 -3.86 24.50 42.97
N VAL A 87 -3.32 25.37 42.12
CA VAL A 87 -2.90 26.73 42.51
C VAL A 87 -4.08 27.56 43.01
N VAL A 88 -5.22 27.54 42.32
CA VAL A 88 -6.42 28.27 42.77
C VAL A 88 -6.93 27.74 44.10
N SER A 89 -6.85 26.42 44.32
CA SER A 89 -7.22 25.78 45.57
C SER A 89 -6.29 26.19 46.72
N GLU A 90 -4.99 26.29 46.48
CA GLU A 90 -4.02 26.78 47.46
C GLU A 90 -4.27 28.25 47.82
N ILE A 91 -4.59 29.11 46.84
CA ILE A 91 -4.96 30.52 47.07
C ILE A 91 -6.19 30.58 47.97
N LYS A 92 -7.23 29.79 47.68
CA LYS A 92 -8.45 29.75 48.50
C LYS A 92 -8.14 29.30 49.93
N ALA A 93 -7.28 28.29 50.11
CA ALA A 93 -6.88 27.79 51.42
C ALA A 93 -6.10 28.82 52.25
N LYS A 94 -5.32 29.69 51.61
CA LYS A 94 -4.60 30.78 52.30
C LYS A 94 -5.48 31.98 52.63
N LEU A 95 -6.65 32.11 52.00
CA LEU A 95 -7.56 33.24 52.16
C LEU A 95 -8.58 33.05 53.31
N VAL A 96 -8.84 31.80 53.70
CA VAL A 96 -9.80 31.40 54.73
C VAL A 96 -9.09 31.12 56.05
#